data_AF-A0AAW1GQM5-F1
#
_entry.id   AF-A0AAW1GQM5-F1
#
_cell.length_a   1.000
_cell.length_b   1.000
_cell.length_c   1.000
_cell.angle_alpha   90.00
_cell.angle_beta   90.00
_cell.angle_gamma   90.00
#
_symmetry.space_group_name_H-M   'P 1'
#
loop_
_entity.id
_entity.type
_entity.pdbx_description
1 polymer ?
#
loop_
_entity_poly.entity_id
_entity_poly.type
_entity_poly.pdbx_seq_one_letter_code
_entity_poly.pdbx_strand_id
1 'polypeptide(L)'
;MGSKGGGAAEMRAAEMEKMSVDQLKMVEEQCDGEVKLLQDGINNIRTALSRLDIASTSLHQLSLRPQGKKMLVPLTASLYAPATLDDSHNLLVDIGTGYFVQKTMSEGKDYVLRKINLLKSNYDQLLEIASKKKVIADEAGVVLQSKLKQLASTS
;
A
#
# COMPACT_ATOMS: atom_id res chain seq x y z
N MET A 1 2.55 -17.42 -28.09
CA MET A 1 1.13 -17.02 -27.89
C MET A 1 1.16 -15.79 -27.01
N GLY A 2 0.74 -14.58 -27.38
CA GLY A 2 0.09 -14.01 -28.54
C GLY A 2 -0.35 -12.62 -28.06
N SER A 3 0.28 -11.58 -28.60
CA SER A 3 0.05 -10.16 -28.29
C SER A 3 -1.44 -9.81 -28.42
N LYS A 4 -2.08 -9.39 -27.32
CA LYS A 4 -3.46 -8.87 -27.29
C LYS A 4 -3.60 -7.57 -26.46
N GLY A 5 -2.48 -6.90 -26.15
CA GLY A 5 -2.48 -5.66 -25.36
C GLY A 5 -2.68 -4.38 -26.19
N GLY A 6 -2.30 -4.37 -27.48
CA GLY A 6 -2.26 -3.16 -28.30
C GLY A 6 -3.63 -2.56 -28.65
N GLY A 7 -4.60 -3.41 -29.01
CA GLY A 7 -5.89 -2.92 -29.54
C GLY A 7 -6.76 -2.13 -28.56
N ALA A 8 -6.60 -2.34 -27.25
CA ALA A 8 -7.35 -1.58 -26.25
C ALA A 8 -6.74 -0.19 -25.99
N ALA A 9 -5.42 -0.06 -26.03
CA ALA A 9 -4.72 1.21 -25.88
C ALA A 9 -4.91 2.09 -27.14
N GLU A 10 -4.79 1.49 -28.33
CA GLU A 10 -5.01 2.18 -29.62
C GLU A 10 -6.45 2.69 -29.75
N MET A 11 -7.45 1.91 -29.33
CA MET A 11 -8.86 2.33 -29.34
C MET A 11 -9.11 3.49 -28.36
N ARG A 12 -8.47 3.48 -27.19
CA ARG A 12 -8.57 4.56 -26.19
C ARG A 12 -7.91 5.84 -26.67
N ALA A 13 -6.72 5.75 -27.27
CA ALA A 13 -6.03 6.88 -27.87
C ALA A 13 -6.88 7.54 -28.98
N ALA A 14 -7.47 6.73 -29.86
CA ALA A 14 -8.36 7.22 -30.92
C ALA A 14 -9.65 7.87 -30.40
N GLU A 15 -10.16 7.44 -29.24
CA GLU A 15 -11.28 8.12 -28.57
C GLU A 15 -10.83 9.46 -27.96
N MET A 16 -9.67 9.50 -27.29
CA MET A 16 -9.10 10.71 -26.70
C MET A 16 -8.80 11.78 -27.75
N GLU A 17 -8.31 11.40 -28.94
CA GLU A 17 -8.07 12.32 -30.04
C GLU A 17 -9.34 13.06 -30.53
N LYS A 18 -10.52 12.46 -30.35
CA LYS A 18 -11.80 13.07 -30.74
C LYS A 18 -12.34 14.05 -29.70
N MET A 19 -11.84 14.03 -28.46
CA MET A 19 -12.30 14.88 -27.36
C MET A 19 -11.84 16.34 -27.51
N SER A 20 -12.56 17.31 -26.96
CA SER A 20 -12.09 18.70 -26.93
C SER A 20 -10.89 18.88 -25.98
N VAL A 21 -10.16 20.00 -26.12
CA VAL A 21 -9.04 20.31 -25.21
C VAL A 21 -9.49 20.39 -23.75
N ASP A 22 -10.63 21.02 -23.48
CA ASP A 22 -11.16 21.14 -22.12
C ASP A 22 -11.56 19.78 -21.53
N GLN A 23 -12.15 18.90 -22.36
CA GLN A 23 -12.47 17.54 -21.95
C GLN A 23 -11.21 16.73 -21.64
N LEU A 24 -10.14 16.88 -22.44
CA LEU A 24 -8.86 16.20 -22.21
C LEU A 24 -8.17 16.69 -20.93
N LYS A 25 -8.20 17.99 -20.63
CA LYS A 25 -7.69 18.54 -19.37
C LYS A 25 -8.40 17.95 -18.16
N MET A 26 -9.74 17.87 -18.21
CA MET A 26 -10.51 17.25 -17.12
C MET A 26 -10.13 15.78 -16.90
N VAL A 27 -9.91 15.03 -17.99
CA VAL A 27 -9.49 13.62 -17.91
C VAL A 27 -8.08 13.48 -17.34
N GLU A 28 -7.13 14.33 -17.76
CA GLU A 28 -5.77 14.39 -17.22
C GLU A 28 -5.81 14.63 -15.71
N GLU A 29 -6.47 15.71 -15.26
CA GLU A 29 -6.57 16.08 -13.85
C GLU A 29 -7.19 14.96 -13.01
N GLN A 30 -8.24 14.30 -13.54
CA GLN A 30 -8.85 13.15 -12.88
C GLN A 30 -7.86 11.99 -12.76
N CYS A 31 -7.14 11.66 -13.83
CA CYS A 31 -6.19 10.56 -13.84
C CYS A 31 -5.03 10.82 -12.86
N ASP A 32 -4.50 12.03 -12.81
CA ASP A 32 -3.45 12.43 -11.87
C ASP A 32 -3.90 12.32 -10.42
N GLY A 33 -5.13 12.77 -10.11
CA GLY A 33 -5.72 12.62 -8.79
C GLY A 33 -5.84 11.16 -8.35
N GLU A 34 -6.31 10.29 -9.24
CA GLU A 34 -6.41 8.85 -8.98
C GLU A 34 -5.02 8.20 -8.81
N VAL A 35 -4.04 8.55 -9.64
CA VAL A 35 -2.65 8.05 -9.52
C VAL A 35 -2.06 8.42 -8.17
N LYS A 36 -2.25 9.67 -7.72
CA LYS A 36 -1.79 10.13 -6.41
C LYS A 36 -2.43 9.34 -5.27
N LEU A 37 -3.76 9.14 -5.32
CA LEU A 37 -4.47 8.35 -4.32
C LEU A 37 -3.94 6.91 -4.23
N LEU A 38 -3.68 6.28 -5.38
CA LEU A 38 -3.11 4.94 -5.44
C LEU A 38 -1.69 4.90 -4.84
N GLN A 39 -0.84 5.89 -5.14
CA GLN A 39 0.50 6.01 -4.58
C GLN A 39 0.48 6.19 -3.05
N ASP A 40 -0.43 7.01 -2.52
CA ASP A 40 -0.61 7.17 -1.08
C ASP A 40 -1.03 5.84 -0.43
N GLY A 41 -1.93 5.08 -1.06
CA GLY A 41 -2.31 3.73 -0.64
C GLY A 41 -1.12 2.76 -0.58
N ILE A 42 -0.28 2.76 -1.61
CA ILE A 42 0.95 1.95 -1.68
C ILE A 42 1.90 2.27 -0.53
N ASN A 43 2.10 3.56 -0.22
CA ASN A 43 2.96 4.01 0.86
C ASN A 43 2.40 3.62 2.24
N ASN A 44 1.08 3.69 2.42
CA ASN A 44 0.41 3.26 3.64
C ASN A 44 0.58 1.75 3.87
N ILE A 45 0.38 0.92 2.83
CA ILE A 45 0.60 -0.54 2.92
C ILE A 45 2.05 -0.86 3.24
N ARG A 46 3.02 -0.20 2.60
CA ARG A 46 4.45 -0.39 2.88
C ARG A 46 4.79 -0.07 4.34
N THR A 47 4.23 1.01 4.88
CA THR A 47 4.43 1.39 6.29
C THR A 47 3.83 0.35 7.24
N ALA A 48 2.63 -0.16 6.93
CA ALA A 48 1.99 -1.22 7.70
C ALA A 48 2.79 -2.54 7.67
N LEU A 49 3.31 -2.94 6.50
CA LEU A 49 4.17 -4.11 6.35
C LEU A 49 5.43 -4.02 7.21
N SER A 50 6.12 -2.86 7.18
CA SER A 50 7.30 -2.62 8.02
C SER A 50 7.00 -2.79 9.51
N ARG A 51 5.86 -2.26 9.98
CA ARG A 51 5.43 -2.42 11.39
C ARG A 51 5.14 -3.88 11.73
N LEU A 52 4.54 -4.65 10.82
CA LEU A 52 4.27 -6.08 11.02
C LEU A 52 5.54 -6.93 11.01
N ASP A 53 6.53 -6.60 10.17
CA ASP A 53 7.83 -7.28 10.16
C ASP A 53 8.60 -7.04 11.47
N ILE A 54 8.56 -5.81 11.99
CA ILE A 54 9.08 -5.47 13.32
C ILE A 54 8.34 -6.29 14.39
N ALA A 55 7.01 -6.33 14.36
CA ALA A 55 6.22 -7.10 15.31
C ALA A 55 6.54 -8.60 15.26
N SER A 56 6.69 -9.18 14.07
CA SER A 56 7.08 -10.58 13.88
C SER A 56 8.45 -10.87 14.52
N THR A 57 9.42 -9.99 14.28
CA THR A 57 10.76 -10.09 14.88
C THR A 57 10.69 -9.95 16.40
N SER A 58 9.91 -9.00 16.92
CA SER A 58 9.70 -8.81 18.37
C SER A 58 9.05 -10.03 19.02
N LEU A 59 8.06 -10.66 18.38
CA LEU A 59 7.45 -11.90 18.86
C LEU A 59 8.46 -13.06 18.90
N HIS A 60 9.31 -13.17 17.87
CA HIS A 60 10.38 -14.14 17.87
C HIS A 60 11.35 -13.89 19.05
N GLN A 61 11.82 -12.66 19.23
CA GLN A 61 12.71 -12.30 20.33
C GLN A 61 12.08 -12.51 21.71
N LEU A 62 10.78 -12.23 21.86
CA LEU A 62 10.04 -12.46 23.09
C LEU A 62 9.91 -13.96 23.39
N SER A 63 9.68 -14.79 22.38
CA SER A 63 9.55 -16.24 22.54
C SER A 63 10.83 -16.95 22.99
N LEU A 64 12.00 -16.31 22.82
CA LEU A 64 13.28 -16.82 23.29
C LEU A 64 13.60 -16.39 24.73
N ARG A 65 12.81 -15.49 25.32
CA ARG A 65 13.05 -14.99 26.67
C ARG A 65 12.39 -15.89 27.71
N PRO A 66 13.11 -16.29 28.76
CA PRO A 66 12.52 -17.04 29.85
C PRO A 66 11.55 -16.16 30.63
N GLN A 67 10.58 -16.81 31.27
CA GLN A 67 9.73 -16.21 32.29
C GLN A 67 10.61 -15.61 33.42
N GLY A 68 10.17 -14.50 34.01
CA GLY A 68 10.90 -13.79 35.06
C GLY A 68 12.03 -12.90 34.53
N LYS A 69 12.22 -12.78 33.21
CA LYS A 69 13.26 -11.92 32.65
C LYS A 69 12.93 -10.45 32.88
N LYS A 70 13.84 -9.71 33.53
CA LYS A 70 13.78 -8.25 33.65
C LYS A 70 13.99 -7.57 32.30
N MET A 71 13.17 -6.57 31.98
CA MET A 71 13.25 -5.76 30.77
C MET A 71 12.78 -4.33 31.03
N LEU A 72 13.12 -3.42 30.12
CA LEU A 72 12.60 -2.05 30.12
C LEU A 72 11.39 -1.99 29.20
N VAL A 73 10.28 -1.45 29.72
CA VAL A 73 9.07 -1.18 28.95
C VAL A 73 8.89 0.32 28.76
N PRO A 74 8.57 0.80 27.55
CA PRO A 74 8.33 2.22 27.32
C PRO A 74 7.00 2.63 27.96
N LEU A 75 7.02 3.68 28.77
CA LEU A 75 5.82 4.34 29.27
C LEU A 75 5.42 5.54 28.38
N THR A 76 6.42 6.25 27.87
CA THR A 76 6.28 7.35 26.90
C THR A 76 7.46 7.31 25.91
N ALA A 77 7.50 8.26 24.97
CA ALA A 77 8.59 8.34 23.98
C ALA A 77 10.00 8.47 24.59
N SER A 78 10.12 9.03 25.81
CA SER A 78 11.42 9.31 26.45
C SER A 78 11.56 8.69 27.85
N LEU A 79 10.60 7.89 28.31
CA LEU A 79 10.59 7.29 29.65
C LEU A 79 10.39 5.78 29.58
N TYR A 80 11.30 5.05 30.23
CA TYR A 80 11.26 3.58 30.34
C TYR A 80 11.21 3.18 31.81
N ALA A 81 10.40 2.18 32.12
CA ALA A 81 10.31 1.59 33.45
C ALA A 81 10.82 0.15 33.46
N PRO A 82 11.48 -0.31 34.54
CA PRO A 82 11.82 -1.71 34.71
C PRO A 82 10.56 -2.55 34.94
N ALA A 83 10.46 -3.67 34.23
CA ALA A 83 9.39 -4.65 34.35
C ALA A 83 9.96 -6.07 34.30
N THR A 84 9.14 -7.04 34.69
CA THR A 84 9.49 -8.46 34.66
C THR A 84 8.48 -9.18 33.77
N LEU A 85 8.97 -10.03 32.85
CA LEU A 85 8.13 -10.83 31.98
C LEU A 85 7.42 -11.92 32.77
N ASP A 86 6.10 -11.82 32.89
CA ASP A 86 5.30 -12.82 33.60
C ASP A 86 4.97 -14.04 32.72
N ASP A 87 4.49 -13.84 31.50
CA ASP A 87 4.19 -14.93 30.57
C ASP A 87 4.78 -14.65 29.18
N SER A 88 5.55 -15.61 28.67
CA SER A 88 6.12 -15.60 27.31
C SER A 88 5.38 -16.50 26.32
N HIS A 89 4.38 -17.26 26.77
CA HIS A 89 3.64 -18.24 25.98
C HIS A 89 2.31 -17.69 25.47
N ASN A 90 1.68 -16.75 26.18
CA ASN A 90 0.45 -16.12 25.73
C ASN A 90 0.64 -14.63 25.47
N LEU A 91 -0.14 -14.11 24.51
CA LEU A 91 -0.13 -12.72 24.11
C LEU A 91 -1.55 -12.26 23.78
N LEU A 92 -1.76 -10.95 23.84
CA LEU A 92 -3.01 -10.33 23.44
C LEU A 92 -2.90 -9.88 21.97
N VAL A 93 -3.87 -10.30 21.16
CA VAL A 93 -3.99 -9.88 19.76
C VAL A 93 -5.18 -8.93 19.62
N ASP A 94 -4.94 -7.75 19.06
CA ASP A 94 -6.00 -6.84 18.62
C ASP A 94 -6.71 -7.40 17.38
N ILE A 95 -8.02 -7.59 17.50
CA ILE A 95 -8.91 -8.04 16.42
C ILE A 95 -9.76 -6.91 15.82
N GLY A 96 -9.59 -5.68 16.30
CA GLY A 96 -10.28 -4.49 15.84
C GLY A 96 -11.35 -4.00 16.82
N THR A 97 -11.83 -2.77 16.58
CA THR A 97 -12.89 -2.12 17.39
C THR A 97 -12.62 -2.04 18.90
N GLY A 98 -11.35 -2.13 19.30
CA GLY A 98 -10.93 -2.10 20.70
C GLY A 98 -11.00 -3.43 21.44
N TYR A 99 -11.21 -4.55 20.73
CA TYR A 99 -11.25 -5.89 21.34
C TYR A 99 -9.91 -6.61 21.19
N PHE A 100 -9.51 -7.27 22.29
CA PHE A 100 -8.31 -8.09 22.36
C PHE A 100 -8.67 -9.52 22.72
N VAL A 101 -8.03 -10.47 22.06
CA VAL A 101 -8.17 -11.89 22.36
C VAL A 101 -6.83 -12.46 22.79
N GLN A 102 -6.85 -13.30 23.83
CA GLN A 102 -5.66 -14.03 24.23
C GLN A 102 -5.38 -15.14 23.22
N LYS A 103 -4.14 -15.22 22.79
CA LYS A 103 -3.62 -16.21 21.84
C LYS A 103 -2.31 -16.77 22.35
N THR A 104 -2.02 -18.00 21.96
CA THR A 104 -0.70 -18.58 22.18
C THR A 104 0.33 -17.88 21.30
N MET A 105 1.61 -17.99 21.67
CA MET A 105 2.74 -17.44 20.92
C MET A 105 2.79 -18.00 19.48
N SER A 106 2.42 -19.27 19.29
CA SER A 106 2.34 -19.89 17.97
C SER A 106 1.23 -19.27 17.13
N GLU A 107 0.00 -19.17 17.66
CA GLU A 107 -1.12 -18.54 16.98
C GLU A 107 -0.87 -17.05 16.68
N GLY A 108 -0.19 -16.33 17.57
CA GLY A 108 0.16 -14.92 17.36
C GLY A 108 1.15 -14.72 16.22
N LYS A 109 2.18 -15.57 16.13
CA LYS A 109 3.12 -15.55 15.00
C LYS A 109 2.42 -15.83 13.68
N ASP A 110 1.56 -16.85 13.66
CA ASP A 110 0.76 -17.23 12.50
C ASP A 110 -0.22 -16.10 12.10
N TYR A 111 -0.86 -15.43 13.07
CA TYR A 111 -1.70 -14.26 12.82
C TYR A 111 -0.94 -13.11 12.14
N VAL A 112 0.26 -12.77 12.62
CA VAL A 112 1.09 -11.73 12.01
C VAL A 112 1.53 -12.13 10.60
N LEU A 113 1.95 -13.38 10.39
CA LEU A 113 2.34 -13.88 9.07
C LEU A 113 1.20 -13.83 8.07
N ARG A 114 -0.03 -14.23 8.46
CA ARG A 114 -1.21 -14.10 7.60
C ARG A 114 -1.49 -12.65 7.22
N LYS A 115 -1.38 -11.71 8.17
CA LYS A 115 -1.55 -10.28 7.88
C LYS A 115 -0.48 -9.75 6.92
N ILE A 116 0.77 -10.15 7.09
CA ILE A 116 1.87 -9.79 6.18
C ILE A 116 1.55 -10.29 4.77
N ASN A 117 1.15 -11.55 4.61
CA ASN A 117 0.85 -12.13 3.30
C ASN A 117 -0.34 -11.46 2.63
N LEU A 118 -1.39 -11.14 3.40
CA LEU A 118 -2.54 -10.37 2.90
C LEU A 118 -2.12 -8.99 2.39
N LEU A 119 -1.35 -8.25 3.19
CA LEU A 119 -0.88 -6.91 2.80
C LEU A 119 0.08 -6.93 1.62
N LYS A 120 0.93 -7.96 1.49
CA LYS A 120 1.79 -8.16 0.31
C LYS A 120 0.97 -8.41 -0.95
N SER A 121 -0.03 -9.30 -0.89
CA SER A 121 -0.94 -9.53 -2.02
C SER A 121 -1.67 -8.25 -2.42
N ASN A 122 -2.18 -7.49 -1.45
CA ASN A 122 -2.86 -6.22 -1.72
C ASN A 122 -1.89 -5.17 -2.30
N TYR A 123 -0.64 -5.14 -1.82
CA TYR A 123 0.41 -4.27 -2.34
C TYR A 123 0.67 -4.54 -3.83
N ASP A 124 0.86 -5.82 -4.20
CA ASP A 124 1.16 -6.21 -5.58
C ASP A 124 0.00 -5.87 -6.53
N GLN A 125 -1.24 -6.14 -6.11
CA GLN A 125 -2.44 -5.77 -6.86
C GLN A 125 -2.55 -4.26 -7.05
N LEU A 126 -2.33 -3.49 -5.98
CA LEU A 126 -2.43 -2.04 -6.03
C LEU A 126 -1.32 -1.43 -6.89
N LEU A 127 -0.11 -1.99 -6.85
CA LEU A 127 1.01 -1.57 -7.68
C LEU A 127 0.72 -1.80 -9.17
N GLU A 128 0.12 -2.94 -9.52
CA GLU A 128 -0.30 -3.22 -10.90
C GLU A 128 -1.35 -2.22 -11.38
N ILE A 129 -2.38 -1.95 -10.56
CA ILE A 129 -3.43 -0.98 -10.89
C ILE A 129 -2.84 0.43 -11.05
N ALA A 130 -1.98 0.85 -10.12
CA ALA A 130 -1.31 2.14 -10.16
C ALA A 130 -0.43 2.30 -11.41
N SER A 131 0.30 1.26 -11.80
CA SER A 131 1.11 1.27 -13.02
C SER A 131 0.24 1.43 -14.27
N LYS A 132 -0.85 0.66 -14.39
CA LYS A 132 -1.79 0.79 -15.52
C LYS A 132 -2.44 2.17 -15.57
N LYS A 133 -2.86 2.71 -14.42
CA LYS A 133 -3.47 4.05 -14.35
C LYS A 133 -2.49 5.14 -14.73
N LYS A 134 -1.22 5.01 -14.32
CA LYS A 134 -0.16 5.95 -14.70
C LYS A 134 0.07 5.97 -16.22
N VAL A 135 0.09 4.81 -16.88
CA VAL A 135 0.20 4.76 -18.35
C VAL A 135 -0.95 5.53 -19.02
N ILE A 136 -2.18 5.37 -18.53
CA ILE A 136 -3.35 6.09 -19.06
C ILE A 136 -3.21 7.61 -18.83
N ALA A 137 -2.72 8.03 -17.66
CA ALA A 137 -2.48 9.44 -17.36
C ALA A 137 -1.43 10.04 -18.31
N ASP A 138 -0.32 9.33 -18.51
CA ASP A 138 0.77 9.74 -19.42
C ASP A 138 0.26 9.84 -20.87
N GLU A 139 -0.55 8.87 -21.34
CA GLU A 139 -1.19 8.89 -22.66
C GLU A 139 -2.11 10.11 -22.84
N ALA A 140 -2.98 10.39 -21.85
CA ALA A 140 -3.87 11.55 -21.87
C ALA A 140 -3.09 12.87 -21.96
N GLY A 141 -2.00 12.99 -21.19
CA GLY A 141 -1.11 14.15 -21.24
C GLY A 141 -0.44 14.31 -22.61
N VAL A 142 0.03 13.23 -23.24
CA VAL A 142 0.63 13.26 -24.58
C VAL A 142 -0.38 13.71 -25.65
N VAL A 143 -1.61 13.18 -25.62
CA VAL A 143 -2.67 13.57 -26.56
C VAL A 143 -3.06 15.03 -26.38
N LEU A 144 -3.22 15.49 -25.14
CA LEU A 144 -3.51 16.89 -24.82
C LEU A 144 -2.43 17.82 -25.35
N GLN A 145 -1.15 17.52 -25.08
CA GLN A 145 -0.02 18.30 -25.56
C GLN A 145 0.05 18.35 -27.08
N SER A 146 -0.22 17.23 -27.75
CA SER A 146 -0.23 17.15 -29.21
C SER A 146 -1.34 18.02 -29.80
N LYS A 147 -2.53 18.00 -29.19
CA LYS A 147 -3.68 18.79 -29.65
C LYS A 147 -3.48 20.30 -29.43
N LEU A 148 -2.90 20.69 -28.29
CA LEU A 148 -2.53 22.09 -28.03
C LEU A 148 -1.53 22.62 -29.06
N LYS A 149 -0.53 21.82 -29.44
CA LYS A 149 0.45 22.19 -30.48
C LYS A 149 -0.20 22.38 -31.86
N GLN A 150 -1.12 21.50 -32.26
CA GLN A 150 -1.83 21.61 -33.54
C GLN A 150 -2.69 22.89 -33.60
N LEU A 151 -3.39 23.24 -32.52
CA LEU A 151 -4.16 24.47 -32.44
C LEU A 151 -3.28 25.73 -32.53
N ALA A 152 -2.12 25.70 -31.88
CA ALA A 152 -1.15 26.79 -31.92
C ALA A 152 -0.49 26.95 -33.30
N SER A 153 -0.35 25.88 -34.10
CA SER A 153 0.21 25.96 -35.46
C SER A 153 -0.81 26.35 -36.54
N THR A 154 -2.11 26.32 -36.21
CA THR A 154 -3.20 26.66 -37.15
C THR A 154 -3.70 28.11 -36.95
N SER A 155 -3.16 28.81 -35.95
CA SER A 155 -3.40 30.24 -35.65
C SER A 155 -2.21 31.09 -36.06
#